data_AF-A0A850S6K1-F1
#
_entry.id   AF-A0A850S6K1-F1
#
_cell.length_a   1.000
_cell.length_b   1.000
_cell.length_c   1.000
_cell.angle_alpha   90.00
_cell.angle_beta   90.00
_cell.angle_gamma   90.00
#
_symmetry.space_group_name_H-M   'P 1'
#
loop_
_entity.id
_entity.type
_entity.pdbx_description
1 polymer ?
#
loop_
_entity_poly.entity_id
_entity_poly.type
_entity_poly.pdbx_seq_one_letter_code
_entity_poly.pdbx_strand_id
1 'polypeptide(L)'
;MKRYLIVLLAVMFMIPAAHAVTKAEDIATTIMLRGHACPGRTVSNISEREDASGNKTIQATCADGARYQVNVSADGRVTVQRLN
;
A
#
# COMPACT_ATOMS: atom_id res chain seq x y z
N MET A 1 13.42 43.97 -10.48
CA MET A 1 12.88 42.78 -11.19
C MET A 1 13.68 41.51 -10.91
N LYS A 2 15.02 41.53 -10.96
CA LYS A 2 15.90 40.34 -10.74
C LYS A 2 15.81 39.68 -9.35
N ARG A 3 15.46 40.44 -8.29
CA ARG A 3 15.32 39.92 -6.91
C ARG A 3 14.06 39.05 -6.69
N TYR A 4 12.96 39.35 -7.39
CA TYR A 4 11.71 38.58 -7.27
C TYR A 4 11.80 37.21 -7.94
N LEU A 5 12.66 37.07 -8.96
CA LEU A 5 12.89 35.82 -9.66
C LEU A 5 13.52 34.74 -8.76
N ILE A 6 14.41 35.16 -7.85
CA ILE A 6 15.10 34.26 -6.91
C ILE A 6 14.14 33.75 -5.84
N VAL A 7 13.23 34.61 -5.36
CA VAL A 7 12.21 34.24 -4.37
C VAL A 7 11.22 33.24 -4.97
N LEU A 8 10.78 33.45 -6.22
CA LEU A 8 9.91 32.51 -6.93
C LEU A 8 10.56 31.14 -7.16
N LEU A 9 11.87 31.10 -7.43
CA LEU A 9 12.61 29.85 -7.60
C LEU A 9 12.74 29.08 -6.27
N ALA A 10 12.94 29.79 -5.15
CA ALA A 10 13.06 29.18 -3.83
C ALA A 10 11.75 28.54 -3.33
N VAL A 11 10.60 29.08 -3.72
CA VAL A 11 9.28 28.54 -3.35
C VAL A 11 8.99 27.21 -4.05
N MET A 12 9.55 26.94 -5.24
CA MET A 12 9.36 25.65 -5.93
C MET A 12 10.09 24.48 -5.25
N PHE A 13 11.13 24.73 -4.45
CA PHE A 13 11.85 23.67 -3.73
C PHE A 13 11.21 23.29 -2.38
N MET A 14 10.13 23.96 -1.98
CA MET A 14 9.35 23.62 -0.77
C MET A 14 8.17 22.69 -1.04
N ILE A 15 8.09 22.05 -2.23
CA ILE A 15 7.07 21.04 -2.48
C ILE A 15 7.51 19.77 -1.71
N PRO A 16 6.77 19.34 -0.68
CA PRO A 16 7.09 18.11 0.02
C PRO A 16 7.02 16.96 -0.99
N ALA A 17 8.08 16.15 -1.05
CA ALA A 17 8.07 14.91 -1.81
C ALA A 17 6.96 14.02 -1.23
N ALA A 18 5.80 14.00 -1.90
CA ALA A 18 4.74 13.06 -1.59
C ALA A 18 5.24 11.67 -1.98
N HIS A 19 5.90 11.00 -1.04
CA HIS A 19 6.30 9.61 -1.21
C HIS A 19 5.02 8.76 -1.21
N ALA A 20 4.51 8.48 -2.41
CA ALA A 20 3.42 7.54 -2.60
C ALA A 20 3.88 6.18 -2.04
N VAL A 21 3.14 5.69 -1.05
CA VAL A 21 3.36 4.35 -0.48
C VAL A 21 3.21 3.34 -1.62
N THR A 22 4.15 2.40 -1.71
CA THR A 22 4.07 1.37 -2.76
C THR A 22 2.93 0.42 -2.46
N LYS A 23 2.37 -0.22 -3.50
CA LYS A 23 1.32 -1.23 -3.33
C LYS A 23 1.71 -2.35 -2.36
N ALA A 24 2.98 -2.76 -2.36
CA ALA A 24 3.47 -3.78 -1.45
C ALA A 24 3.47 -3.30 0.02
N GLU A 25 3.84 -2.06 0.27
CA GLU A 25 3.80 -1.48 1.61
C GLU A 25 2.36 -1.25 2.10
N ASP A 26 1.45 -0.88 1.20
CA ASP A 26 0.02 -0.72 1.52
C ASP A 26 -0.64 -2.04 1.90
N ILE A 27 -0.34 -3.13 1.17
CA ILE A 27 -0.82 -4.48 1.51
C ILE A 27 -0.24 -4.93 2.86
N ALA A 28 1.07 -4.75 3.09
CA ALA A 28 1.72 -5.08 4.35
C ALA A 28 1.03 -4.36 5.53
N THR A 29 0.82 -3.05 5.36
CA THR A 29 0.15 -2.19 6.35
C THR A 29 -1.27 -2.66 6.60
N THR A 30 -2.01 -3.01 5.56
CA THR A 30 -3.40 -3.52 5.67
C THR A 30 -3.45 -4.82 6.48
N ILE A 31 -2.53 -5.76 6.26
CA ILE A 31 -2.44 -7.02 7.02
C ILE A 31 -2.19 -6.71 8.50
N MET A 32 -1.24 -5.80 8.79
CA MET A 32 -0.91 -5.39 10.16
C MET A 32 -2.06 -4.69 10.88
N LEU A 33 -2.75 -3.74 10.21
CA LEU A 33 -3.89 -3.01 10.76
C LEU A 33 -5.09 -3.91 11.07
N ARG A 34 -5.15 -5.11 10.47
CA ARG A 34 -6.15 -6.14 10.77
C ARG A 34 -5.72 -7.12 11.87
N GLY A 35 -4.60 -6.85 12.55
CA GLY A 35 -4.15 -7.58 13.73
C GLY A 35 -3.26 -8.79 13.41
N HIS A 36 -2.79 -8.93 12.17
CA HIS A 36 -1.90 -10.02 11.79
C HIS A 36 -0.43 -9.59 11.83
N ALA A 37 0.43 -10.49 12.28
CA ALA A 37 1.88 -10.28 12.21
C ALA A 37 2.34 -10.40 10.75
N CYS A 38 2.81 -9.29 10.18
CA CYS A 38 3.49 -9.23 8.88
C CYS A 38 4.78 -8.45 9.09
N PRO A 39 5.85 -9.09 9.58
CA PRO A 39 7.08 -8.39 9.89
C PRO A 39 7.71 -7.82 8.62
N GLY A 40 8.32 -6.64 8.75
CA GLY A 40 8.83 -5.85 7.64
C GLY A 40 7.88 -4.73 7.21
N ARG A 41 8.28 -3.98 6.18
CA ARG A 41 7.47 -2.88 5.61
C ARG A 41 6.77 -3.27 4.30
N THR A 42 7.10 -4.42 3.73
CA THR A 42 6.71 -4.81 2.37
C THR A 42 6.39 -6.30 2.32
N VAL A 43 5.59 -6.69 1.33
CA VAL A 43 5.26 -8.08 1.01
C VAL A 43 5.80 -8.47 -0.37
N SER A 44 5.90 -9.76 -0.60
CA SER A 44 6.33 -10.38 -1.85
C SER A 44 5.27 -11.34 -2.39
N ASN A 45 5.49 -11.87 -3.60
CA ASN A 45 4.58 -12.84 -4.26
C ASN A 45 3.12 -12.35 -4.31
N ILE A 46 2.93 -11.10 -4.70
CA ILE A 46 1.61 -10.47 -4.77
C ILE A 46 0.85 -11.05 -5.95
N SER A 47 -0.32 -11.62 -5.69
CA SER A 47 -1.30 -12.04 -6.70
C SER A 47 -2.61 -11.34 -6.43
N GLU A 48 -3.13 -10.58 -7.39
CA GLU A 48 -4.44 -9.92 -7.29
C GLU A 48 -5.37 -10.47 -8.36
N ARG A 49 -6.62 -10.70 -7.97
CA ARG A 49 -7.72 -11.02 -8.87
C ARG A 49 -8.92 -10.17 -8.50
N GLU A 50 -9.67 -9.75 -9.51
CA GLU A 50 -10.92 -9.03 -9.37
C GLU A 50 -12.01 -9.80 -10.11
N ASP A 51 -13.16 -9.99 -9.48
CA ASP A 51 -14.31 -10.64 -10.10
C ASP A 51 -15.20 -9.63 -10.85
N ALA A 52 -16.20 -10.14 -11.59
CA ALA A 52 -17.14 -9.29 -12.34
C ALA A 52 -18.04 -8.40 -11.45
N SER A 53 -18.08 -8.68 -10.14
CA SER A 53 -18.83 -7.90 -9.15
C SER A 53 -17.97 -6.81 -8.50
N GLY A 54 -16.69 -6.70 -8.87
CA GLY A 54 -15.75 -5.72 -8.31
C GLY A 54 -15.12 -6.14 -6.98
N ASN A 55 -15.28 -7.39 -6.55
CA ASN A 55 -14.57 -7.89 -5.37
C ASN A 55 -13.14 -8.25 -5.76
N LYS A 56 -12.18 -7.79 -4.95
CA LYS A 56 -10.76 -8.07 -5.11
C LYS A 56 -10.29 -9.10 -4.10
N THR A 57 -9.50 -10.05 -4.56
CA THR A 57 -8.77 -10.99 -3.73
C THR A 57 -7.28 -10.82 -3.99
N ILE A 58 -6.54 -10.43 -2.95
CA ILE A 58 -5.09 -10.19 -3.01
C ILE A 58 -4.41 -11.22 -2.11
N GLN A 59 -3.49 -12.00 -2.65
CA GLN A 59 -2.62 -12.88 -1.89
C GLN A 59 -1.21 -12.29 -1.85
N ALA A 60 -0.56 -12.35 -0.69
CA ALA A 60 0.80 -11.85 -0.53
C ALA A 60 1.57 -12.65 0.54
N THR A 61 2.90 -12.59 0.49
CA THR A 61 3.80 -13.26 1.43
C THR A 61 4.59 -12.22 2.22
N CYS A 62 4.47 -12.25 3.55
CA CYS A 62 5.25 -11.42 4.46
C CYS A 62 6.72 -11.87 4.54
N ALA A 63 7.59 -11.05 5.13
CA ALA A 63 9.03 -11.32 5.14
C ALA A 63 9.42 -12.58 5.96
N ASP A 64 8.58 -12.98 6.92
CA ASP A 64 8.70 -14.23 7.69
C ASP A 64 8.22 -15.47 6.92
N GLY A 65 7.75 -15.30 5.68
CA GLY A 65 7.19 -16.37 4.86
C GLY A 65 5.71 -16.65 5.12
N ALA A 66 5.07 -15.95 6.06
CA ALA A 66 3.64 -16.10 6.28
C ALA A 66 2.85 -15.58 5.08
N ARG A 67 1.90 -16.38 4.60
CA ARG A 67 1.05 -16.03 3.46
C ARG A 67 -0.30 -15.55 3.96
N TYR A 68 -0.80 -14.49 3.34
CA TYR A 68 -2.09 -13.89 3.68
C TYR A 68 -2.92 -13.67 2.44
N GLN A 69 -4.23 -13.76 2.61
CA GLN A 69 -5.24 -13.35 1.65
C GLN A 69 -6.01 -12.16 2.21
N VAL A 70 -6.02 -11.08 1.46
CA VAL A 70 -6.79 -9.87 1.69
C VAL A 70 -7.96 -9.88 0.71
N ASN A 71 -9.19 -9.94 1.20
CA ASN A 71 -10.38 -9.79 0.38
C ASN A 71 -10.95 -8.39 0.59
N VAL A 72 -11.17 -7.68 -0.51
CA VAL A 72 -11.80 -6.36 -0.54
C VAL A 72 -13.09 -6.51 -1.34
N SER A 73 -14.24 -6.36 -0.70
CA SER A 73 -15.51 -6.38 -1.41
C SER A 73 -15.74 -5.06 -2.15
N ALA A 74 -16.66 -5.08 -3.12
CA ALA A 74 -17.01 -3.90 -3.93
C ALA A 74 -17.53 -2.70 -3.11
N ASP A 75 -18.07 -2.95 -1.92
CA ASP A 75 -18.50 -1.93 -0.95
C ASP A 75 -17.35 -1.41 -0.05
N GLY A 76 -16.13 -1.89 -0.25
CA GLY A 76 -14.92 -1.46 0.47
C GLY A 76 -14.64 -2.22 1.77
N ARG A 77 -15.40 -3.27 2.11
CA ARG A 77 -15.10 -4.08 3.29
C ARG A 77 -13.81 -4.88 3.06
N VAL A 78 -12.87 -4.75 3.99
CA VAL A 78 -11.59 -5.47 3.93
C VAL A 78 -11.55 -6.56 5.00
N THR A 79 -11.24 -7.79 4.58
CA THR A 79 -10.96 -8.92 5.47
C THR A 79 -9.59 -9.49 5.17
N VAL A 80 -8.88 -9.95 6.19
CA VAL A 80 -7.55 -10.55 6.06
C VAL A 80 -7.58 -11.91 6.73
N GLN A 81 -6.99 -12.90 6.07
CA GLN A 81 -6.92 -14.28 6.56
C GLN A 81 -5.54 -14.84 6.27
N ARG A 82 -4.99 -15.62 7.21
CA ARG A 82 -3.72 -16.33 7.00
C ARG A 82 -3.97 -17.58 6.16
N LEU A 83 -3.11 -17.82 5.18
CA LEU A 83 -3.10 -19.02 4.37
C LEU A 83 -2.11 -20.02 5.01
N ASN A 84 -2.55 -21.27 5.14
CA ASN A 84 -1.72 -22.38 5.64
C ASN A 84 -0.76 -22.91 4.57
#